data_AF-A0A2K5JPS2-F1
#
_entry.id   AF-A0A2K5JPS2-F1
#
_cell.length_a   1.000
_cell.length_b   1.000
_cell.length_c   1.000
_cell.angle_alpha   90.00
_cell.angle_beta   90.00
_cell.angle_gamma   90.00
#
_symmetry.space_group_name_H-M   'P 1'
#
loop_
_entity.id
_entity.type
_entity.pdbx_description
1 polymer ?
#
loop_
_entity_poly.entity_id
_entity_poly.type
_entity_poly.pdbx_seq_one_letter_code
_entity_poly.pdbx_strand_id
1 'polypeptide(L)'
;MNGTRNWCTLVDVHPEDQAAGSVDILRLTLQGELTGDELEHIAQKAGRKTYAMVSGHSTGHSLASELVESHDGHEEIIKVYLKGRSGDKMIHEKNINQLKSEVQYIQEARNCLQKLREDISSKLDRDLGDSLHRQEIQVIGNGGGVVPGSLIYQLPSVDTCINEDVDSLRKTVQNLLAKLQEAERQHQSDRVAFEVTLSRYQREAEQSNVALQREEDRVEQKEAEVGELQRRLLGMETEHQALLAKVREGEVALEELRSNNADCQAEREKAATLEKEVAGLREKIHHLDDMLKSQQRKVRQMIEQLQNSKAVIQSKDATIQELKEKIAYLEAENLEMHDRMEHLIEKQISHGNFSTQARAKTENPGSIRISKPPSPKPMPVIRVVET
;
A
#
# COMPACT_ATOMS: atom_id res chain seq x y z
N MET A 1 -18.19 18.73 23.47
CA MET A 1 -18.34 18.53 22.01
C MET A 1 -17.24 17.59 21.57
N ASN A 2 -17.54 16.31 21.35
CA ASN A 2 -16.66 15.34 20.69
C ASN A 2 -17.57 14.16 20.29
N GLY A 3 -18.05 14.17 19.05
CA GLY A 3 -18.83 13.09 18.48
C GLY A 3 -18.02 12.46 17.36
N THR A 4 -17.30 11.38 17.69
CA THR A 4 -16.63 10.53 16.72
C THR A 4 -17.71 9.91 15.82
N ARG A 5 -17.94 10.50 14.64
CA ARG A 5 -18.86 9.95 13.64
C ARG A 5 -18.15 8.77 12.96
N ASN A 6 -18.49 7.56 13.40
CA ASN A 6 -18.14 6.33 12.70
C ASN A 6 -19.02 6.19 11.46
N TRP A 7 -18.41 6.03 10.28
CA TRP A 7 -19.09 6.03 8.97
C TRP A 7 -19.70 4.67 8.58
N CYS A 8 -19.43 3.62 9.36
CA CYS A 8 -19.88 2.26 9.11
C CYS A 8 -20.31 1.60 10.42
N THR A 9 -21.41 0.85 10.39
CA THR A 9 -21.83 -0.04 11.48
C THR A 9 -21.52 -1.49 11.07
N LEU A 10 -20.72 -2.17 11.88
CA LEU A 10 -20.41 -3.58 11.73
C LEU A 10 -21.44 -4.39 12.52
N VAL A 11 -22.25 -5.19 11.84
CA VAL A 11 -23.20 -6.11 12.49
C VAL A 11 -22.77 -7.53 12.17
N ASP A 12 -22.46 -8.28 13.22
CA ASP A 12 -22.22 -9.72 13.15
C ASP A 12 -23.57 -10.44 13.00
N VAL A 13 -23.68 -11.29 11.99
CA VAL A 13 -24.95 -11.95 11.65
C VAL A 13 -24.74 -13.46 11.82
N HIS A 14 -24.78 -13.91 13.07
CA HIS A 14 -24.80 -15.34 13.37
C HIS A 14 -26.25 -15.86 13.38
N PRO A 15 -26.62 -16.85 12.55
CA PRO A 15 -27.79 -17.67 12.82
C PRO A 15 -27.48 -18.62 13.98
N GLU A 16 -28.38 -18.71 14.96
CA GLU A 16 -28.32 -19.68 16.05
C GLU A 16 -28.51 -21.09 15.50
N ASP A 17 -27.41 -21.72 15.13
CA ASP A 17 -27.10 -23.15 15.16
C ASP A 17 -25.98 -23.40 14.15
N GLN A 18 -24.80 -23.84 14.63
CA GLN A 18 -23.94 -24.89 14.02
C GLN A 18 -22.40 -24.65 14.11
N ALA A 19 -21.76 -25.71 14.64
CA ALA A 19 -20.42 -26.29 14.44
C ALA A 19 -19.14 -25.43 14.32
N ALA A 20 -18.12 -25.88 15.05
CA ALA A 20 -16.73 -25.41 14.98
C ALA A 20 -16.17 -25.52 13.55
N GLY A 21 -15.97 -24.36 12.91
CA GLY A 21 -15.41 -24.24 11.56
C GLY A 21 -16.03 -23.14 10.69
N SER A 22 -16.94 -22.31 11.21
CA SER A 22 -17.58 -21.24 10.44
C SER A 22 -16.67 -20.02 10.27
N VAL A 23 -16.68 -19.47 9.05
CA VAL A 23 -16.05 -18.21 8.65
C VAL A 23 -16.91 -17.05 9.15
N ASP A 24 -16.29 -16.00 9.69
CA ASP A 24 -16.99 -14.79 10.14
C ASP A 24 -17.65 -14.06 8.95
N ILE A 25 -18.98 -13.98 8.93
CA ILE A 25 -19.73 -13.25 7.90
C ILE A 25 -20.11 -11.88 8.45
N LEU A 26 -19.30 -10.87 8.12
CA LEU A 26 -19.53 -9.50 8.55
C LEU A 26 -20.33 -8.72 7.49
N ARG A 27 -21.43 -8.09 7.92
CA ARG A 27 -22.22 -7.20 7.05
C ARG A 27 -21.85 -5.74 7.31
N LEU A 28 -21.25 -5.09 6.32
CA LEU A 28 -21.05 -3.63 6.33
C LEU A 28 -22.28 -2.93 5.75
N THR A 29 -22.76 -1.91 6.44
CA THR A 29 -23.75 -0.96 5.89
C THR A 29 -23.17 0.45 5.97
N LEU A 30 -23.16 1.16 4.84
CA LEU A 30 -22.67 2.53 4.71
C LEU A 30 -23.80 3.49 5.09
N GLN A 31 -23.56 4.39 6.03
CA GLN A 31 -24.58 5.31 6.51
C GLN A 31 -24.67 6.53 5.59
N GLY A 32 -25.47 6.42 4.52
CA GLY A 32 -25.92 7.55 3.70
C GLY A 32 -27.28 8.05 4.18
N GLU A 33 -27.49 9.36 4.17
CA GLU A 33 -28.75 10.04 4.54
C GLU A 33 -29.92 9.55 3.67
N LEU A 34 -30.55 8.45 4.08
CA LEU A 34 -31.82 7.99 3.54
C LEU A 34 -32.70 7.62 4.73
N THR A 35 -33.82 8.32 4.84
CA THR A 35 -34.86 8.04 5.84
C THR A 35 -35.36 6.61 5.68
N GLY A 36 -35.62 5.93 6.80
CA GLY A 36 -35.88 4.49 6.87
C GLY A 36 -36.94 3.96 5.89
N ASP A 37 -37.93 4.78 5.55
CA ASP A 37 -39.01 4.43 4.63
C ASP A 37 -38.55 4.31 3.15
N GLU A 38 -37.53 5.07 2.73
CA GLU A 38 -36.97 4.98 1.37
C GLU A 38 -36.09 3.74 1.19
N LEU A 39 -35.40 3.32 2.25
CA LEU A 39 -34.56 2.12 2.28
C LEU A 39 -35.37 0.84 2.16
N GLU A 40 -36.54 0.77 2.79
CA GLU A 40 -37.43 -0.40 2.71
C GLU A 40 -38.02 -0.57 1.31
N HIS A 41 -38.34 0.54 0.64
CA HIS A 41 -38.88 0.54 -0.72
C HIS A 41 -37.83 0.17 -1.78
N ILE A 42 -36.55 0.53 -1.56
CA ILE A 42 -35.43 0.15 -2.44
C ILE A 42 -35.03 -1.32 -2.19
N ALA A 43 -35.03 -1.78 -0.93
CA ALA A 43 -34.71 -3.17 -0.59
C ALA A 43 -35.73 -4.18 -1.14
N GLN A 44 -37.01 -3.80 -1.23
CA GLN A 44 -38.04 -4.64 -1.86
C GLN A 44 -37.91 -4.67 -3.40
N LYS A 45 -37.38 -3.60 -4.02
CA LYS A 45 -37.25 -3.48 -5.48
C LYS A 45 -35.94 -4.07 -6.02
N ALA A 46 -34.88 -4.05 -5.22
CA ALA A 46 -33.59 -4.66 -5.55
C ALA A 46 -33.50 -6.07 -4.96
N GLY A 47 -33.93 -7.07 -5.72
CA GLY A 47 -33.81 -8.48 -5.36
C GLY A 47 -32.43 -8.80 -4.77
N ARG A 48 -32.43 -9.43 -3.60
CA ARG A 48 -31.27 -9.77 -2.74
C ARG A 48 -30.06 -10.21 -3.57
N LYS A 49 -29.12 -9.29 -3.80
CA LYS A 49 -27.77 -9.61 -4.28
C LYS A 49 -26.82 -9.42 -3.11
N THR A 50 -26.57 -10.50 -2.38
CA THR A 50 -25.54 -10.57 -1.34
C THR A 50 -24.20 -10.85 -2.00
N TYR A 51 -23.25 -9.92 -1.86
CA TYR A 51 -21.85 -10.13 -2.22
C TYR A 51 -21.08 -10.48 -0.95
N ALA A 52 -20.67 -11.75 -0.82
CA ALA A 52 -19.80 -12.19 0.25
C ALA A 52 -18.33 -12.00 -0.19
N MET A 53 -17.54 -11.27 0.58
CA MET A 53 -16.09 -11.18 0.39
C MET A 53 -15.43 -12.28 1.24
N VAL A 54 -14.93 -13.33 0.60
CA VAL A 54 -14.21 -14.43 1.26
C VAL A 54 -12.71 -14.11 1.26
N SER A 55 -12.11 -13.94 2.43
CA SER A 55 -10.67 -13.79 2.62
C SER A 55 -9.99 -15.17 2.62
N GLY A 56 -9.46 -15.59 1.48
CA GLY A 56 -8.71 -16.84 1.38
C GLY A 56 -7.34 -16.73 2.05
N HIS A 57 -7.16 -17.37 3.20
CA HIS A 57 -5.83 -17.61 3.78
C HIS A 57 -5.21 -18.78 3.03
N SER A 58 -4.16 -18.54 2.25
CA SER A 58 -3.44 -19.62 1.56
C SER A 58 -2.49 -20.29 2.54
N THR A 59 -2.81 -21.52 2.93
CA THR A 59 -1.94 -22.42 3.68
C THR A 59 -0.69 -22.72 2.85
N GLY A 60 0.49 -22.36 3.35
CA GLY A 60 1.76 -22.55 2.65
C GLY A 60 2.09 -24.03 2.45
N HIS A 61 2.20 -24.45 1.20
CA HIS A 61 2.79 -25.75 0.84
C HIS A 61 4.28 -25.54 0.55
N SER A 62 5.14 -26.21 1.32
CA SER A 62 6.58 -26.32 1.07
C SER A 62 6.86 -26.77 -0.35
N LEU A 63 7.71 -26.03 -1.06
CA LEU A 63 8.16 -26.34 -2.41
C LEU A 63 9.12 -27.53 -2.38
N ALA A 64 8.86 -28.54 -3.20
CA ALA A 64 9.80 -29.61 -3.49
C ALA A 64 10.87 -29.08 -4.46
N SER A 65 12.08 -28.85 -3.95
CA SER A 65 13.28 -28.65 -4.79
C SER A 65 13.91 -30.01 -5.07
N GLU A 66 14.00 -30.39 -6.33
CA GLU A 66 14.77 -31.56 -6.78
C GLU A 66 16.16 -31.09 -7.20
N LEU A 67 17.20 -31.60 -6.54
CA LEU A 67 18.60 -31.36 -6.90
C LEU A 67 18.97 -32.27 -8.09
N VAL A 68 19.52 -31.67 -9.14
CA VAL A 68 20.17 -32.41 -10.24
C VAL A 68 21.66 -32.09 -10.17
N GLU A 69 22.48 -33.09 -9.81
CA GLU A 69 23.94 -32.96 -9.81
C GLU A 69 24.48 -32.96 -11.25
N SER A 70 25.29 -31.94 -11.59
CA SER A 70 26.03 -31.88 -12.85
C SER A 70 27.37 -32.62 -12.73
N HIS A 71 27.76 -33.36 -13.76
CA HIS A 71 28.96 -34.23 -13.70
C HIS A 71 30.30 -33.50 -13.94
N ASP A 72 30.30 -32.18 -14.01
CA ASP A 72 31.51 -31.40 -14.29
C ASP A 72 31.51 -30.18 -13.36
N GLY A 73 32.18 -30.38 -12.23
CA GLY A 73 32.00 -29.59 -11.03
C GLY A 73 32.60 -28.20 -11.15
N HIS A 74 31.78 -27.23 -11.54
CA HIS A 74 31.71 -25.86 -10.99
C HIS A 74 30.49 -25.14 -11.56
N GLU A 75 29.27 -25.49 -11.10
CA GLU A 75 28.09 -24.61 -11.13
C GLU A 75 26.90 -25.32 -10.47
N GLU A 76 26.46 -24.81 -9.32
CA GLU A 76 25.20 -25.21 -8.68
C GLU A 76 24.04 -24.50 -9.39
N ILE A 77 23.48 -25.11 -10.43
CA ILE A 77 22.29 -24.55 -11.11
C ILE A 77 21.05 -24.89 -10.29
N ILE A 78 20.66 -23.99 -9.40
CA ILE A 78 19.37 -24.07 -8.72
C ILE A 78 18.28 -23.65 -9.71
N LYS A 79 17.62 -24.64 -10.35
CA LYS A 79 16.37 -24.40 -11.09
C LYS A 79 15.22 -24.17 -10.11
N VAL A 80 15.03 -22.91 -9.71
CA VAL A 80 13.86 -22.50 -8.94
C VAL A 80 12.69 -22.28 -9.90
N TYR A 81 11.69 -23.17 -9.86
CA TYR A 81 10.40 -22.90 -10.47
C TYR A 81 9.63 -21.94 -9.57
N LEU A 82 9.86 -20.64 -9.74
CA LEU A 82 9.00 -19.63 -9.13
C LEU A 82 7.62 -19.76 -9.77
N LYS A 83 6.66 -20.31 -9.02
CA LYS A 83 5.25 -20.21 -9.37
C LYS A 83 4.88 -18.72 -9.24
N GLY A 84 5.06 -17.98 -10.33
CA GLY A 84 4.64 -16.58 -10.41
C GLY A 84 3.20 -16.47 -9.92
N ARG A 85 2.93 -15.46 -9.08
CA ARG A 85 1.58 -15.09 -8.65
C ARG A 85 0.68 -15.15 -9.88
N SER A 86 -0.54 -15.67 -9.76
CA SER A 86 -1.46 -15.81 -10.91
C SER A 86 -1.63 -14.52 -11.73
N GLY A 87 -1.46 -13.34 -11.10
CA GLY A 87 -1.40 -12.03 -11.75
C GLY A 87 -0.15 -11.78 -12.60
N ASP A 88 1.05 -12.18 -12.17
CA ASP A 88 2.30 -11.98 -12.92
C ASP A 88 2.32 -12.80 -14.21
N LYS A 89 1.69 -13.98 -14.20
CA LYS A 89 1.51 -14.80 -15.41
C LYS A 89 0.67 -14.08 -16.46
N MET A 90 -0.42 -13.43 -16.02
CA MET A 90 -1.31 -12.69 -16.91
C MET A 90 -0.64 -11.43 -17.47
N ILE A 91 0.17 -10.72 -16.66
CA ILE A 91 0.95 -9.56 -17.09
C ILE A 91 2.02 -9.98 -18.11
N HIS A 92 2.77 -11.03 -17.83
CA HIS A 92 3.79 -11.56 -18.72
C HIS A 92 3.20 -12.06 -20.05
N GLU A 93 2.04 -12.73 -20.02
CA GLU A 93 1.32 -13.16 -21.22
C GLU A 93 0.82 -11.97 -22.04
N LYS A 94 0.29 -10.92 -21.40
CA LYS A 94 -0.11 -9.67 -22.07
C LYS A 94 1.09 -8.98 -22.73
N ASN A 95 2.22 -8.88 -22.02
CA ASN A 95 3.45 -8.28 -22.56
C ASN A 95 3.98 -9.07 -23.76
N ILE A 96 3.92 -10.40 -23.73
CA ILE A 96 4.28 -11.26 -24.86
C ILE A 96 3.36 -11.04 -26.05
N ASN A 97 2.05 -10.97 -25.82
CA ASN A 97 1.08 -10.76 -26.89
C ASN A 97 1.23 -9.37 -27.51
N GLN A 98 1.51 -8.35 -26.69
CA GLN A 98 1.83 -7.01 -27.15
C GLN A 98 3.10 -7.01 -28.01
N LEU A 99 4.19 -7.63 -27.53
CA LEU A 99 5.43 -7.73 -28.30
C LEU A 99 5.24 -8.46 -29.63
N LYS A 100 4.44 -9.53 -29.67
CA LYS A 100 4.08 -10.22 -30.92
C LYS A 100 3.35 -9.28 -31.89
N SER A 101 2.42 -8.47 -31.39
CA SER A 101 1.70 -7.50 -32.23
C SER A 101 2.60 -6.38 -32.76
N GLU A 102 3.55 -5.90 -31.96
CA GLU A 102 4.53 -4.90 -32.38
C GLU A 102 5.50 -5.46 -33.43
N VAL A 103 6.00 -6.69 -33.25
CA VAL A 103 6.83 -7.38 -34.24
C VAL A 103 6.08 -7.57 -35.56
N GLN A 104 4.79 -7.90 -35.50
CA GLN A 104 3.93 -8.01 -36.68
C GLN A 104 3.81 -6.65 -37.40
N TYR A 105 3.59 -5.56 -36.66
CA TYR A 105 3.51 -4.21 -37.24
C TYR A 105 4.82 -3.79 -37.91
N ILE A 106 5.97 -4.10 -37.29
CA ILE A 106 7.29 -3.86 -37.87
C ILE A 106 7.47 -4.67 -39.16
N GLN A 107 7.04 -5.93 -39.18
CA GLN A 107 7.14 -6.77 -40.36
C GLN A 107 6.23 -6.30 -41.50
N GLU A 108 5.04 -5.79 -41.18
CA GLU A 108 4.13 -5.17 -42.15
C GLU A 108 4.72 -3.87 -42.72
N ALA A 109 5.24 -2.99 -41.85
CA ALA A 109 5.91 -1.77 -42.28
C ALA A 109 7.12 -2.07 -43.19
N ARG A 110 7.91 -3.09 -42.84
CA ARG A 110 9.01 -3.58 -43.69
C ARG A 110 8.51 -4.02 -45.06
N ASN A 111 7.42 -4.80 -45.11
CA ASN A 111 6.86 -5.27 -46.38
C ASN A 111 6.31 -4.10 -47.22
N CYS A 112 5.65 -3.12 -46.60
CA CYS A 112 5.17 -1.92 -47.28
C CYS A 112 6.33 -1.10 -47.86
N LEU A 113 7.40 -0.89 -47.09
CA LEU A 113 8.60 -0.19 -47.56
C LEU A 113 9.33 -0.98 -48.66
N GLN A 114 9.36 -2.31 -48.57
CA GLN A 114 9.94 -3.15 -49.60
C GLN A 114 9.15 -3.07 -50.91
N LYS A 115 7.81 -3.08 -50.83
CA LYS A 115 6.95 -2.90 -52.00
C LYS A 115 7.11 -1.51 -52.63
N LEU A 116 7.20 -0.46 -51.81
CA LEU A 116 7.49 0.89 -52.29
C LEU A 116 8.85 0.96 -52.99
N ARG A 117 9.87 0.29 -52.44
CA ARG A 117 11.19 0.20 -53.07
C ARG A 117 11.14 -0.50 -54.42
N GLU A 118 10.39 -1.61 -54.53
CA GLU A 118 10.16 -2.34 -55.79
C GLU A 118 9.36 -1.51 -56.80
N ASP A 119 8.36 -0.75 -56.36
CA ASP A 119 7.58 0.18 -57.20
C ASP A 119 8.45 1.32 -57.73
N ILE A 120 9.33 1.89 -56.91
CA ILE A 120 10.28 2.92 -57.34
C ILE A 120 11.31 2.32 -58.32
N SER A 121 11.86 1.14 -58.01
CA SER A 121 12.84 0.47 -58.89
C SER A 121 12.23 0.11 -60.24
N SER A 122 11.01 -0.42 -60.26
CA SER A 122 10.30 -0.77 -61.49
C SER A 122 9.85 0.46 -62.29
N LYS A 123 9.57 1.60 -61.64
CA LYS A 123 9.37 2.88 -62.32
C LYS A 123 10.66 3.41 -62.94
N LEU A 124 11.78 3.33 -62.23
CA LEU A 124 13.08 3.81 -62.73
C LEU A 124 13.55 2.99 -63.95
N ASP A 125 13.37 1.66 -63.90
CA ASP A 125 13.70 0.77 -65.02
C ASP A 125 12.78 0.97 -66.24
N ARG A 126 11.53 1.43 -66.04
CA ARG A 126 10.63 1.81 -67.15
C ARG A 126 10.98 3.17 -67.74
N ASP A 127 11.37 4.16 -66.93
CA ASP A 127 11.65 5.53 -67.38
C ASP A 127 12.95 5.62 -68.21
N LEU A 128 13.93 4.76 -67.92
CA LEU A 128 15.16 4.63 -68.72
C LEU A 128 14.92 4.01 -70.11
N GLY A 129 13.77 3.36 -70.34
CA GLY A 129 13.38 2.82 -71.65
C GLY A 129 12.59 3.79 -72.55
N ASP A 130 11.92 4.80 -71.98
CA ASP A 130 10.92 5.62 -72.69
C ASP A 130 11.36 7.08 -72.96
N SER A 131 12.55 7.48 -72.48
CA SER A 131 13.12 8.84 -72.57
C SER A 131 13.48 9.33 -73.99
N LEU A 132 13.15 8.62 -75.07
CA LEU A 132 13.44 9.07 -76.45
C LEU A 132 12.24 9.64 -77.22
N HIS A 133 11.04 9.73 -76.61
CA HIS A 133 9.85 10.13 -77.36
C HIS A 133 8.82 10.95 -76.58
N ARG A 134 9.17 12.17 -76.14
CA ARG A 134 8.11 13.18 -75.94
C ARG A 134 8.58 14.62 -76.12
N GLN A 135 8.25 15.10 -77.31
CA GLN A 135 8.39 16.44 -77.84
C GLN A 135 7.50 17.44 -77.09
N GLU A 136 8.09 18.57 -76.67
CA GLU A 136 7.38 19.70 -76.08
C GLU A 136 6.50 20.40 -77.11
N ILE A 137 5.22 20.55 -76.73
CA ILE A 137 4.19 21.29 -77.45
C ILE A 137 4.18 22.74 -76.93
N GLN A 138 4.30 23.63 -77.90
CA GLN A 138 4.21 25.08 -77.87
C GLN A 138 2.86 25.59 -77.35
N VAL A 139 2.87 26.51 -76.37
CA VAL A 139 1.70 27.33 -76.00
C VAL A 139 2.08 28.81 -76.09
N ILE A 140 1.66 29.44 -77.19
CA ILE A 140 1.69 30.89 -77.41
C ILE A 140 0.32 31.43 -76.98
N GLY A 141 0.29 32.26 -75.94
CA GLY A 141 -0.87 33.06 -75.54
C GLY A 141 -0.62 34.54 -75.84
N ASN A 142 -1.34 35.07 -76.83
CA ASN A 142 -1.33 36.49 -77.23
C ASN A 142 -2.25 37.34 -76.35
N GLY A 143 -1.89 38.61 -76.14
CA GLY A 143 -2.82 39.64 -75.67
C GLY A 143 -2.19 41.03 -75.59
N GLY A 144 -2.35 41.86 -76.63
CA GLY A 144 -1.93 43.26 -76.61
C GLY A 144 -1.94 43.87 -78.00
N GLY A 145 -3.09 44.37 -78.44
CA GLY A 145 -3.27 44.96 -79.77
C GLY A 145 -2.80 46.40 -79.87
N VAL A 146 -2.35 46.79 -81.07
CA VAL A 146 -2.50 48.15 -81.62
C VAL A 146 -2.59 48.06 -83.15
N VAL A 147 -3.69 48.60 -83.66
CA VAL A 147 -4.08 49.06 -85.01
C VAL A 147 -3.01 49.07 -86.13
N PRO A 148 -3.36 48.63 -87.37
CA PRO A 148 -2.78 49.18 -88.59
C PRO A 148 -3.78 50.09 -89.30
N GLY A 149 -3.41 51.37 -89.39
CA GLY A 149 -4.07 52.35 -90.24
C GLY A 149 -3.58 52.30 -91.68
N SER A 150 -4.34 53.02 -92.51
CA SER A 150 -3.99 53.52 -93.84
C SER A 150 -4.13 52.55 -95.02
N LEU A 151 -5.36 52.50 -95.54
CA LEU A 151 -5.67 52.14 -96.92
C LEU A 151 -4.99 53.14 -97.87
N ILE A 152 -3.98 52.69 -98.61
CA ILE A 152 -3.47 53.40 -99.79
C ILE A 152 -4.41 53.04 -100.96
N TYR A 153 -5.39 53.89 -101.23
CA TYR A 153 -6.04 53.92 -102.55
C TYR A 153 -5.23 54.83 -103.46
N GLN A 154 -4.51 54.24 -104.41
CA GLN A 154 -4.05 54.93 -105.60
C GLN A 154 -4.77 54.34 -106.81
N LEU A 155 -5.62 55.15 -107.45
CA LEU A 155 -5.62 55.32 -108.91
C LEU A 155 -6.38 56.60 -109.25
N PRO A 156 -5.86 57.44 -110.16
CA PRO A 156 -6.56 57.49 -111.44
C PRO A 156 -5.64 57.78 -112.64
N SER A 157 -5.94 57.17 -113.78
CA SER A 157 -5.93 57.92 -115.04
C SER A 157 -6.93 57.34 -116.03
N VAL A 158 -7.82 58.22 -116.45
CA VAL A 158 -8.88 58.10 -117.45
C VAL A 158 -8.28 57.77 -118.83
N ASP A 159 -8.89 56.87 -119.60
CA ASP A 159 -9.56 57.31 -120.84
C ASP A 159 -10.44 56.26 -121.54
N THR A 160 -11.53 56.79 -122.10
CA THR A 160 -12.44 56.28 -123.15
C THR A 160 -13.79 55.62 -122.76
N CYS A 161 -14.86 56.38 -123.08
CA CYS A 161 -16.25 56.00 -123.39
C CYS A 161 -17.36 56.28 -122.34
N ILE A 162 -17.99 57.45 -122.51
CA ILE A 162 -18.93 58.18 -121.62
C ILE A 162 -20.30 57.50 -121.34
N ASN A 163 -20.55 56.27 -121.79
CA ASN A 163 -21.78 55.53 -121.41
C ASN A 163 -21.53 54.39 -120.40
N GLU A 164 -20.28 53.98 -120.17
CA GLU A 164 -19.96 52.94 -119.19
C GLU A 164 -19.75 53.50 -117.77
N ASP A 165 -19.49 54.81 -117.61
CA ASP A 165 -19.11 55.47 -116.35
C ASP A 165 -20.27 55.76 -115.38
N VAL A 166 -21.45 56.15 -115.86
CA VAL A 166 -22.61 56.38 -114.98
C VAL A 166 -23.15 55.05 -114.45
N ASP A 167 -23.14 54.02 -115.30
CA ASP A 167 -23.54 52.68 -114.91
C ASP A 167 -22.47 51.98 -114.07
N SER A 168 -21.17 52.25 -114.28
CA SER A 168 -20.09 51.77 -113.40
C SER A 168 -20.16 52.42 -112.01
N LEU A 169 -20.44 53.72 -111.92
CA LEU A 169 -20.62 54.45 -110.66
C LEU A 169 -21.85 53.96 -109.89
N ARG A 170 -22.98 53.77 -110.59
CA ARG A 170 -24.20 53.22 -110.00
C ARG A 170 -23.97 51.81 -109.46
N LYS A 171 -23.26 50.96 -110.21
CA LYS A 171 -22.85 49.61 -109.77
C LYS A 171 -21.90 49.68 -108.57
N THR A 172 -20.96 50.63 -108.53
CA THR A 172 -20.05 50.79 -107.38
C THR A 172 -20.79 51.26 -106.12
N VAL A 173 -21.73 52.20 -106.24
CA VAL A 173 -22.57 52.64 -105.11
C VAL A 173 -23.45 51.50 -104.60
N GLN A 174 -24.08 50.73 -105.50
CA GLN A 174 -24.85 49.54 -105.12
C GLN A 174 -23.99 48.47 -104.43
N ASN A 175 -22.78 48.23 -104.95
CA ASN A 175 -21.82 47.32 -104.32
C ASN A 175 -21.36 47.81 -102.94
N LEU A 176 -21.14 49.11 -102.76
CA LEU A 176 -20.77 49.69 -101.46
C LEU A 176 -21.91 49.60 -100.45
N LEU A 177 -23.15 49.88 -100.88
CA LEU A 177 -24.33 49.74 -100.03
C LEU A 177 -24.53 48.29 -99.59
N ALA A 178 -24.38 47.32 -100.53
CA ALA A 178 -24.45 45.90 -100.22
C ALA A 178 -23.35 45.46 -99.23
N LYS A 179 -22.12 45.94 -99.41
CA LYS A 179 -21.02 45.70 -98.45
C LYS A 179 -21.29 46.28 -97.07
N LEU A 180 -21.85 47.49 -96.99
CA LEU A 180 -22.20 48.13 -95.72
C LEU A 180 -23.33 47.37 -95.00
N GLN A 181 -24.35 46.96 -95.75
CA GLN A 181 -25.45 46.14 -95.24
C GLN A 181 -24.97 44.75 -94.79
N GLU A 182 -24.01 44.15 -95.48
CA GLU A 182 -23.38 42.89 -95.09
C GLU A 182 -22.52 43.04 -93.83
N ALA A 183 -21.72 44.10 -93.74
CA ALA A 183 -20.93 44.42 -92.54
C ALA A 183 -21.83 44.69 -91.32
N GLU A 184 -22.96 45.39 -91.51
CA GLU A 184 -23.94 45.61 -90.46
C GLU A 184 -24.57 44.29 -89.99
N ARG A 185 -25.00 43.42 -90.92
CA ARG A 185 -25.47 42.07 -90.54
C ARG A 185 -24.39 41.29 -89.79
N GLN A 186 -23.14 41.37 -90.23
CA GLN A 186 -22.04 40.66 -89.60
C GLN A 186 -21.83 41.14 -88.18
N HIS A 187 -21.77 42.46 -87.96
CA HIS A 187 -21.68 43.04 -86.61
C HIS A 187 -22.87 42.65 -85.73
N GLN A 188 -24.09 42.62 -86.27
CA GLN A 188 -25.27 42.17 -85.52
C GLN A 188 -25.14 40.69 -85.13
N SER A 189 -24.68 39.84 -86.05
CA SER A 189 -24.42 38.42 -85.80
C SER A 189 -23.32 38.24 -84.74
N ASP A 190 -22.22 38.97 -84.84
CA ASP A 190 -21.11 38.92 -83.90
C ASP A 190 -21.53 39.40 -82.51
N ARG A 191 -22.34 40.47 -82.43
CA ARG A 191 -22.89 40.95 -81.15
C ARG A 191 -23.73 39.89 -80.46
N VAL A 192 -24.61 39.21 -81.19
CA VAL A 192 -25.44 38.11 -80.66
C VAL A 192 -24.55 36.93 -80.25
N ALA A 193 -23.55 36.57 -81.06
CA ALA A 193 -22.60 35.51 -80.71
C ALA A 193 -21.84 35.84 -79.43
N PHE A 194 -21.34 37.07 -79.28
CA PHE A 194 -20.69 37.54 -78.07
C PHE A 194 -21.64 37.49 -76.87
N GLU A 195 -22.87 37.98 -76.99
CA GLU A 195 -23.88 37.96 -75.92
C GLU A 195 -24.19 36.53 -75.45
N VAL A 196 -24.28 35.57 -76.36
CA VAL A 196 -24.42 34.14 -76.03
C VAL A 196 -23.20 33.61 -75.28
N THR A 197 -21.98 33.94 -75.73
CA THR A 197 -20.75 33.51 -75.04
C THR A 197 -20.58 34.15 -73.67
N LEU A 198 -20.92 35.44 -73.51
CA LEU A 198 -20.91 36.16 -72.23
C LEU A 198 -21.92 35.54 -71.26
N SER A 199 -23.14 35.29 -71.73
CA SER A 199 -24.18 34.62 -70.94
C SER A 199 -23.78 33.19 -70.52
N ARG A 200 -23.00 32.49 -71.36
CA ARG A 200 -22.44 31.18 -71.02
C ARG A 200 -21.40 31.31 -69.90
N TYR A 201 -20.42 32.19 -70.05
CA TYR A 201 -19.38 32.39 -69.03
C TYR A 201 -19.96 32.88 -67.70
N GLN A 202 -20.97 33.75 -67.74
CA GLN A 202 -21.67 34.18 -66.54
C GLN A 202 -22.31 32.99 -65.81
N ARG A 203 -23.04 32.12 -66.51
CA ARG A 203 -23.62 30.91 -65.91
C ARG A 203 -22.56 29.96 -65.34
N GLU A 204 -21.45 29.76 -66.05
CA GLU A 204 -20.34 28.92 -65.56
C GLU A 204 -19.72 29.51 -64.28
N ALA A 205 -19.54 30.82 -64.21
CA ALA A 205 -19.05 31.52 -63.02
C ALA A 205 -20.05 31.42 -61.85
N GLU A 206 -21.34 31.63 -62.09
CA GLU A 206 -22.39 31.46 -61.08
C GLU A 206 -22.45 30.02 -60.55
N GLN A 207 -22.37 29.01 -61.44
CA GLN A 207 -22.32 27.61 -61.02
C GLN A 207 -21.07 27.29 -60.20
N SER A 208 -19.91 27.80 -60.62
CA SER A 208 -18.66 27.65 -59.89
C SER A 208 -18.73 28.33 -58.51
N ASN A 209 -19.33 29.52 -58.41
CA ASN A 209 -19.51 30.23 -57.14
C ASN A 209 -20.43 29.47 -56.18
N VAL A 210 -21.53 28.91 -56.69
CA VAL A 210 -22.43 28.09 -55.86
C VAL A 210 -21.76 26.79 -55.42
N ALA A 211 -20.93 26.18 -56.26
CA ALA A 211 -20.13 25.01 -55.86
C ALA A 211 -19.09 25.38 -54.78
N LEU A 212 -18.41 26.53 -54.93
CA LEU A 212 -17.47 27.06 -53.95
C LEU A 212 -18.14 27.30 -52.60
N GLN A 213 -19.29 27.98 -52.59
CA GLN A 213 -20.03 28.25 -51.34
C GLN A 213 -20.37 26.96 -50.58
N ARG A 214 -20.79 25.90 -51.28
CA ARG A 214 -21.08 24.61 -50.62
C ARG A 214 -19.83 23.96 -50.01
N GLU A 215 -18.68 24.11 -50.65
CA GLU A 215 -17.42 23.63 -50.09
C GLU A 215 -16.96 24.48 -48.91
N GLU A 216 -17.18 25.80 -48.95
CA GLU A 216 -16.93 26.70 -47.82
C GLU A 216 -17.79 26.32 -46.61
N ASP A 217 -19.11 26.14 -46.79
CA ASP A 217 -20.01 25.70 -45.72
C ASP A 217 -19.57 24.33 -45.13
N ARG A 218 -19.09 23.42 -45.99
CA ARG A 218 -18.56 22.11 -45.57
C ARG A 218 -17.27 22.24 -44.78
N VAL A 219 -16.39 23.18 -45.15
CA VAL A 219 -15.15 23.48 -44.42
C VAL A 219 -15.49 24.10 -43.07
N GLU A 220 -16.38 25.08 -43.00
CA GLU A 220 -16.82 25.69 -41.73
C GLU A 220 -17.40 24.62 -40.77
N GLN A 221 -18.22 23.70 -41.28
CA GLN A 221 -18.72 22.58 -40.48
C GLN A 221 -17.59 21.70 -39.94
N LYS A 222 -16.58 21.41 -40.77
CA LYS A 222 -15.42 20.60 -40.35
C LYS A 222 -14.53 21.35 -39.36
N GLU A 223 -14.37 22.66 -39.50
CA GLU A 223 -13.66 23.50 -38.53
C GLU A 223 -14.38 23.52 -37.18
N ALA A 224 -15.71 23.59 -37.17
CA ALA A 224 -16.50 23.48 -35.95
C ALA A 224 -16.33 22.11 -35.26
N GLU A 225 -16.39 21.01 -36.04
CA GLU A 225 -16.13 19.64 -35.54
C GLU A 225 -14.71 19.51 -34.96
N VAL A 226 -13.69 20.04 -35.65
CA VAL A 226 -12.30 20.04 -35.16
C VAL A 226 -12.17 20.85 -33.88
N GLY A 227 -12.81 22.02 -33.79
CA GLY A 227 -12.83 22.83 -32.58
C GLY A 227 -13.47 22.12 -31.39
N GLU A 228 -14.56 21.37 -31.61
CA GLU A 228 -15.14 20.51 -30.57
C GLU A 228 -14.19 19.41 -30.11
N LEU A 229 -13.55 18.72 -31.04
CA LEU A 229 -12.58 17.67 -30.72
C LEU A 229 -11.40 18.22 -29.93
N GLN A 230 -10.87 19.38 -30.32
CA GLN A 230 -9.79 20.06 -29.58
C GLN A 230 -10.22 20.43 -28.15
N ARG A 231 -11.44 20.96 -27.96
CA ARG A 231 -11.98 21.23 -26.62
C ARG A 231 -12.07 19.96 -25.77
N ARG A 232 -12.57 18.86 -26.34
CA ARG A 232 -12.68 17.57 -25.64
C ARG A 232 -11.30 17.00 -25.29
N LEU A 233 -10.33 17.09 -26.21
CA LEU A 233 -8.96 16.65 -25.98
C LEU A 233 -8.29 17.46 -24.86
N LEU A 234 -8.44 18.78 -24.87
CA LEU A 234 -7.93 19.64 -23.80
C LEU A 234 -8.56 19.27 -22.44
N GLY A 235 -9.88 19.06 -22.41
CA GLY A 235 -10.59 18.59 -21.21
C GLY A 235 -10.00 17.28 -20.68
N MET A 236 -9.86 16.28 -21.55
CA MET A 236 -9.26 14.99 -21.20
C MET A 236 -7.81 15.13 -20.71
N GLU A 237 -7.01 16.01 -21.31
CA GLU A 237 -5.63 16.26 -20.88
C GLU A 237 -5.58 16.90 -19.48
N THR A 238 -6.45 17.87 -19.20
CA THR A 238 -6.53 18.47 -17.85
C THR A 238 -7.00 17.46 -16.79
N GLU A 239 -7.98 16.61 -17.13
CA GLU A 239 -8.44 15.53 -16.26
C GLU A 239 -7.34 14.49 -16.03
N HIS A 240 -6.60 14.13 -17.08
CA HIS A 240 -5.46 13.21 -16.98
C HIS A 240 -4.37 13.76 -16.06
N GLN A 241 -4.01 15.04 -16.20
CA GLN A 241 -3.06 15.71 -15.32
C GLN A 241 -3.55 15.76 -13.87
N ALA A 242 -4.84 16.06 -13.64
CA ALA A 242 -5.43 16.06 -12.31
C ALA A 242 -5.46 14.66 -11.67
N LEU A 243 -5.72 13.61 -12.46
CA LEU A 243 -5.66 12.22 -12.00
C LEU A 243 -4.22 11.81 -11.64
N LEU A 244 -3.23 12.19 -12.45
CA LEU A 244 -1.82 11.95 -12.12
C LEU A 244 -1.41 12.65 -10.83
N ALA A 245 -1.88 13.88 -10.59
CA ALA A 245 -1.64 14.58 -9.33
C ALA A 245 -2.24 13.82 -8.14
N LYS A 246 -3.51 13.39 -8.24
CA LYS A 246 -4.17 12.58 -7.20
C LYS A 246 -3.49 11.24 -6.93
N VAL A 247 -2.96 10.58 -7.97
CA VAL A 247 -2.19 9.34 -7.81
C VAL A 247 -0.91 9.62 -7.01
N ARG A 248 -0.17 10.68 -7.35
CA ARG A 248 1.04 11.08 -6.61
C ARG A 248 0.74 11.44 -5.15
N GLU A 249 -0.34 12.20 -4.91
CA GLU A 249 -0.80 12.51 -3.55
C GLU A 249 -1.15 11.23 -2.77
N GLY A 250 -1.82 10.28 -3.42
CA GLY A 250 -2.14 8.98 -2.83
C GLY A 250 -0.90 8.14 -2.53
N GLU A 251 0.10 8.14 -3.41
CA GLU A 251 1.39 7.46 -3.19
C GLU A 251 2.14 8.05 -1.99
N VAL A 252 2.18 9.38 -1.86
CA VAL A 252 2.79 10.05 -0.71
C VAL A 252 2.05 9.70 0.59
N ALA A 253 0.73 9.81 0.61
CA ALA A 253 -0.07 9.46 1.79
C ALA A 253 0.09 7.98 2.19
N LEU A 254 0.21 7.09 1.21
CA LEU A 254 0.43 5.67 1.45
C LEU A 254 1.83 5.39 2.01
N GLU A 255 2.85 6.13 1.56
CA GLU A 255 4.20 6.04 2.11
C GLU A 255 4.27 6.56 3.56
N GLU A 256 3.59 7.67 3.87
CA GLU A 256 3.45 8.16 5.24
C GLU A 256 2.78 7.14 6.16
N LEU A 257 1.71 6.47 5.69
CA LEU A 257 1.06 5.40 6.44
C LEU A 257 1.98 4.20 6.68
N ARG A 258 2.84 3.85 5.71
CA ARG A 258 3.84 2.78 5.90
C ARG A 258 4.88 3.16 6.95
N SER A 259 5.41 4.39 6.93
CA SER A 259 6.32 4.88 7.96
C SER A 259 5.68 4.83 9.34
N ASN A 260 4.46 5.35 9.47
CA ASN A 260 3.72 5.33 10.73
C ASN A 260 3.41 3.91 11.21
N ASN A 261 3.16 2.97 10.29
CA ASN A 261 2.97 1.56 10.64
C ASN A 261 4.26 0.93 11.17
N ALA A 262 5.41 1.22 10.55
CA ALA A 262 6.71 0.78 11.04
C ALA A 262 7.01 1.33 12.45
N ASP A 263 6.71 2.60 12.71
CA ASP A 263 6.84 3.21 14.04
C ASP A 263 5.90 2.56 15.06
N CYS A 264 4.62 2.36 14.70
CA CYS A 264 3.66 1.62 15.54
C CYS A 264 4.15 0.21 15.88
N GLN A 265 4.74 -0.49 14.91
CA GLN A 265 5.28 -1.82 15.11
C GLN A 265 6.48 -1.80 16.07
N ALA A 266 7.39 -0.84 15.92
CA ALA A 266 8.52 -0.66 16.83
C ALA A 266 8.05 -0.36 18.28
N GLU A 267 7.04 0.49 18.44
CA GLU A 267 6.44 0.75 19.76
C GLU A 267 5.74 -0.49 20.33
N ARG A 268 5.10 -1.31 19.49
CA ARG A 268 4.47 -2.57 19.91
C ARG A 268 5.49 -3.58 20.39
N GLU A 269 6.64 -3.67 19.72
CA GLU A 269 7.76 -4.52 20.14
C GLU A 269 8.35 -4.04 21.47
N LYS A 270 8.57 -2.73 21.64
CA LYS A 270 8.98 -2.15 22.93
C LYS A 270 7.99 -2.49 24.04
N ALA A 271 6.69 -2.31 23.80
CA ALA A 271 5.65 -2.66 24.76
C ALA A 271 5.71 -4.15 25.14
N ALA A 272 5.84 -5.05 24.15
CA ALA A 272 5.96 -6.48 24.41
C ALA A 272 7.22 -6.83 25.24
N THR A 273 8.35 -6.15 25.00
CA THR A 273 9.55 -6.34 25.83
C THR A 273 9.35 -5.89 27.27
N LEU A 274 8.71 -4.74 27.49
CA LEU A 274 8.37 -4.24 28.81
C LEU A 274 7.36 -5.15 29.53
N GLU A 275 6.37 -5.69 28.83
CA GLU A 275 5.43 -6.66 29.40
C GLU A 275 6.12 -7.93 29.88
N LYS A 276 7.10 -8.44 29.10
CA LYS A 276 7.94 -9.58 29.51
C LYS A 276 8.77 -9.25 30.76
N GLU A 277 9.35 -8.07 30.84
CA GLU A 277 10.08 -7.62 32.03
C GLU A 277 9.17 -7.51 33.26
N VAL A 278 7.98 -6.92 33.09
CA VAL A 278 6.97 -6.83 34.15
C VAL A 278 6.54 -8.22 34.64
N ALA A 279 6.32 -9.17 33.73
CA ALA A 279 6.03 -10.56 34.10
C ALA A 279 7.17 -11.18 34.91
N GLY A 280 8.42 -11.02 34.46
CA GLY A 280 9.58 -11.52 35.19
C GLY A 280 9.77 -10.87 36.57
N LEU A 281 9.45 -9.58 36.72
CA LEU A 281 9.45 -8.90 38.01
C LEU A 281 8.34 -9.42 38.92
N ARG A 282 7.14 -9.70 38.39
CA ARG A 282 6.04 -10.30 39.16
C ARG A 282 6.42 -11.69 39.69
N GLU A 283 7.09 -12.50 38.89
CA GLU A 283 7.61 -13.81 39.32
C GLU A 283 8.65 -13.67 40.44
N LYS A 284 9.59 -12.73 40.33
CA LYS A 284 10.58 -12.45 41.38
C LYS A 284 9.91 -12.01 42.69
N ILE A 285 8.91 -11.13 42.61
CA ILE A 285 8.12 -10.71 43.77
C ILE A 285 7.43 -11.91 44.41
N HIS A 286 6.84 -12.79 43.60
CA HIS A 286 6.17 -14.00 44.10
C HIS A 286 7.15 -14.93 44.82
N HIS A 287 8.33 -15.17 44.25
CA HIS A 287 9.35 -16.01 44.89
C HIS A 287 9.87 -15.42 46.22
N LEU A 288 10.07 -14.08 46.27
CA LEU A 288 10.44 -13.38 47.49
C LEU A 288 9.35 -13.51 48.58
N ASP A 289 8.07 -13.41 48.20
CA ASP A 289 6.94 -13.57 49.13
C ASP A 289 6.88 -15.00 49.73
N ASP A 290 7.12 -16.03 48.91
CA ASP A 290 7.20 -17.41 49.40
C ASP A 290 8.38 -17.63 50.35
N MET A 291 9.55 -17.06 50.05
CA MET A 291 10.70 -17.08 50.95
C MET A 291 10.39 -16.37 52.27
N LEU A 292 9.72 -15.22 52.21
CA LEU A 292 9.31 -14.47 53.39
C LEU A 292 8.34 -15.29 54.25
N LYS A 293 7.32 -15.92 53.65
CA LYS A 293 6.38 -16.81 54.36
C LYS A 293 7.08 -18.00 54.99
N SER A 294 8.06 -18.60 54.32
CA SER A 294 8.87 -19.70 54.86
C SER A 294 9.69 -19.24 56.07
N GLN A 295 10.36 -18.09 55.98
CA GLN A 295 11.09 -17.50 57.10
C GLN A 295 10.16 -17.15 58.26
N GLN A 296 9.00 -16.54 58.00
CA GLN A 296 7.99 -16.25 59.02
C GLN A 296 7.52 -17.53 59.72
N ARG A 297 7.28 -18.62 58.98
CA ARG A 297 6.91 -19.92 59.57
C ARG A 297 8.00 -20.47 60.48
N LYS A 298 9.27 -20.37 60.06
CA LYS A 298 10.42 -20.79 60.86
C LYS A 298 10.54 -19.99 62.16
N VAL A 299 10.36 -18.66 62.10
CA VAL A 299 10.36 -17.81 63.30
C VAL A 299 9.22 -18.17 64.24
N ARG A 300 8.00 -18.42 63.72
CA ARG A 300 6.87 -18.89 64.54
C ARG A 300 7.20 -20.20 65.26
N GLN A 301 7.79 -21.18 64.55
CA GLN A 301 8.24 -22.43 65.15
C GLN A 301 9.32 -22.21 66.23
N MET A 302 10.28 -21.30 66.00
CA MET A 302 11.29 -20.96 67.01
C MET A 302 10.66 -20.33 68.25
N ILE A 303 9.68 -19.43 68.09
CA ILE A 303 8.93 -18.83 69.21
C ILE A 303 8.20 -19.92 70.00
N GLU A 304 7.51 -20.84 69.31
CA GLU A 304 6.80 -21.95 69.94
C GLU A 304 7.75 -22.87 70.72
N GLN A 305 8.91 -23.23 70.14
CA GLN A 305 9.94 -24.01 70.83
C GLN A 305 10.47 -23.29 72.09
N LEU A 306 10.70 -21.98 72.01
CA LEU A 306 11.17 -21.18 73.13
C LEU A 306 10.11 -21.09 74.24
N GLN A 307 8.83 -20.92 73.88
CA GLN A 307 7.71 -20.94 74.82
C GLN A 307 7.58 -22.29 75.54
N ASN A 308 7.68 -23.40 74.81
CA ASN A 308 7.68 -24.75 75.39
C ASN A 308 8.85 -24.95 76.36
N SER A 309 10.06 -24.54 75.98
CA SER A 309 11.24 -24.60 76.85
C SER A 309 11.07 -23.76 78.11
N LYS A 310 10.51 -22.55 77.99
CA LYS A 310 10.20 -21.68 79.13
C LYS A 310 9.22 -22.34 80.10
N ALA A 311 8.15 -22.98 79.61
CA ALA A 311 7.19 -23.68 80.45
C ALA A 311 7.83 -24.86 81.22
N VAL A 312 8.71 -25.63 80.55
CA VAL A 312 9.47 -26.70 81.19
C VAL A 312 10.40 -26.17 82.28
N ILE A 313 11.10 -25.05 82.03
CA ILE A 313 11.96 -24.42 83.03
C ILE A 313 11.13 -23.96 84.23
N GLN A 314 9.99 -23.29 84.00
CA GLN A 314 9.09 -22.85 85.08
C GLN A 314 8.58 -24.02 85.94
N SER A 315 8.24 -25.16 85.33
CA SER A 315 7.87 -26.38 86.08
C SER A 315 9.03 -26.93 86.93
N LYS A 316 10.26 -26.88 86.41
CA LYS A 316 11.46 -27.27 87.17
C LYS A 316 11.76 -26.28 88.31
N ASP A 317 11.58 -24.99 88.09
CA ASP A 317 11.77 -23.97 89.12
C ASP A 317 10.75 -24.14 90.26
N ALA A 318 9.50 -24.49 89.95
CA ALA A 318 8.49 -24.80 90.95
C ALA A 318 8.87 -26.02 91.81
N THR A 319 9.33 -27.11 91.20
CA THR A 319 9.79 -28.29 91.96
C THR A 319 11.05 -28.02 92.77
N ILE A 320 11.98 -27.20 92.26
CA ILE A 320 13.13 -26.72 93.04
C ILE A 320 12.65 -25.92 94.27
N GLN A 321 11.66 -25.06 94.10
CA GLN A 321 11.09 -24.27 95.21
C GLN A 321 10.43 -25.16 96.26
N GLU A 322 9.62 -26.13 95.86
CA GLU A 322 9.02 -27.13 96.77
C GLU A 322 10.10 -27.92 97.54
N LEU A 323 11.18 -28.32 96.87
CA LEU A 323 12.30 -29.01 97.51
C LEU A 323 13.04 -28.10 98.50
N LYS A 324 13.22 -26.81 98.18
CA LYS A 324 13.81 -25.83 99.11
C LYS A 324 12.97 -25.66 100.37
N GLU A 325 11.65 -25.57 100.22
CA GLU A 325 10.72 -25.47 101.35
C GLU A 325 10.77 -26.72 102.23
N LYS A 326 10.84 -27.90 101.61
CA LYS A 326 11.00 -29.16 102.34
C LYS A 326 12.33 -29.25 103.08
N ILE A 327 13.42 -28.79 102.47
CA ILE A 327 14.73 -28.71 103.13
C ILE A 327 14.65 -27.76 104.32
N ALA A 328 14.10 -26.56 104.16
CA ALA A 328 13.95 -25.59 105.25
C ALA A 328 13.10 -26.14 106.41
N TYR A 329 12.02 -26.87 106.11
CA TYR A 329 11.22 -27.55 107.13
C TYR A 329 12.04 -28.60 107.90
N LEU A 330 12.77 -29.46 107.17
CA LEU A 330 13.63 -30.48 107.79
C LEU A 330 14.81 -29.88 108.56
N GLU A 331 15.35 -28.75 108.12
CA GLU A 331 16.39 -28.01 108.83
C GLU A 331 15.86 -27.44 110.15
N ALA A 332 14.64 -26.88 110.15
CA ALA A 332 13.99 -26.39 111.37
C ALA A 332 13.65 -27.53 112.34
N GLU A 333 13.12 -28.65 111.85
CA GLU A 333 12.85 -29.85 112.65
C GLU A 333 14.15 -30.43 113.24
N ASN A 334 15.21 -30.50 112.43
CA ASN A 334 16.53 -30.90 112.93
C ASN A 334 17.01 -29.95 114.01
N LEU A 335 16.92 -28.63 113.81
CA LEU A 335 17.34 -27.65 114.81
C LEU A 335 16.56 -27.83 116.12
N GLU A 336 15.25 -27.99 116.07
CA GLU A 336 14.43 -28.25 117.27
C GLU A 336 14.85 -29.53 117.99
N MET A 337 15.15 -30.60 117.25
CA MET A 337 15.65 -31.84 117.83
C MET A 337 17.04 -31.68 118.44
N HIS A 338 17.92 -30.88 117.83
CA HIS A 338 19.22 -30.53 118.40
C HIS A 338 19.07 -29.70 119.68
N ASP A 339 18.21 -28.66 119.69
CA ASP A 339 17.93 -27.84 120.87
C ASP A 339 17.39 -28.70 122.04
N ARG A 340 16.44 -29.62 121.74
CA ARG A 340 15.93 -30.58 122.74
C ARG A 340 17.04 -31.47 123.30
N MET A 341 17.95 -31.94 122.45
CA MET A 341 19.10 -32.76 122.85
C MET A 341 20.06 -31.96 123.73
N GLU A 342 20.38 -30.73 123.36
CA GLU A 342 21.22 -29.81 124.14
C GLU A 342 20.62 -29.53 125.52
N HIS A 343 19.32 -29.29 125.62
CA HIS A 343 18.64 -29.11 126.91
C HIS A 343 18.73 -30.35 127.82
N LEU A 344 18.66 -31.57 127.26
CA LEU A 344 18.83 -32.80 128.02
C LEU A 344 20.27 -32.97 128.50
N ILE A 345 21.24 -32.67 127.63
CA ILE A 345 22.67 -32.65 127.97
C ILE A 345 22.92 -31.61 129.07
N GLU A 346 22.39 -30.40 128.96
CA GLU A 346 22.56 -29.34 129.95
C GLU A 346 21.89 -29.69 131.30
N LYS A 347 20.74 -30.37 131.31
CA LYS A 347 20.14 -30.92 132.53
C LYS A 347 21.01 -32.00 133.17
N GLN A 348 21.62 -32.88 132.37
CA GLN A 348 22.56 -33.89 132.88
C GLN A 348 23.82 -33.25 133.48
N ILE A 349 24.35 -32.20 132.83
CA ILE A 349 25.50 -31.45 133.34
C ILE A 349 25.12 -30.63 134.59
N SER A 350 23.91 -30.07 134.65
CA SER A 350 23.42 -29.26 135.79
C SER A 350 23.01 -30.08 137.02
N HIS A 351 22.53 -31.33 136.84
CA HIS A 351 22.31 -32.29 137.94
C HIS A 351 23.56 -33.12 138.28
N GLY A 352 24.58 -33.07 137.43
CA GLY A 352 25.87 -33.71 137.61
C GLY A 352 27.00 -32.69 137.65
N ASN A 353 27.04 -31.83 138.67
CA ASN A 353 28.25 -31.09 139.01
C ASN A 353 29.30 -32.05 139.61
N PHE A 354 29.79 -33.00 138.81
CA PHE A 354 31.11 -33.58 138.98
C PHE A 354 31.72 -33.94 137.62
N SER A 355 32.87 -33.30 137.37
CA SER A 355 34.06 -33.90 136.77
C SER A 355 34.18 -33.95 135.24
N THR A 356 34.84 -32.91 134.73
CA THR A 356 36.06 -32.95 133.88
C THR A 356 36.09 -33.77 132.58
N GLN A 357 36.42 -33.02 131.51
CA GLN A 357 37.58 -33.25 130.61
C GLN A 357 37.49 -34.39 129.58
N ALA A 358 37.50 -34.03 128.28
CA ALA A 358 38.62 -34.30 127.36
C ALA A 358 38.22 -34.18 125.86
N ARG A 359 38.88 -33.23 125.19
CA ARG A 359 39.55 -33.31 123.87
C ARG A 359 39.39 -34.61 123.05
N ALA A 360 38.96 -34.48 121.79
CA ALA A 360 39.79 -34.71 120.56
C ALA A 360 38.94 -34.89 119.29
N LYS A 361 39.37 -34.22 118.19
CA LYS A 361 39.48 -34.62 116.76
C LYS A 361 38.31 -35.42 116.15
N THR A 362 37.88 -35.15 114.90
CA THR A 362 38.37 -35.89 113.71
C THR A 362 37.69 -35.37 112.42
N GLU A 363 38.53 -35.14 111.41
CA GLU A 363 38.39 -35.26 109.94
C GLU A 363 37.20 -34.70 109.13
N ASN A 364 37.59 -33.86 108.16
CA ASN A 364 36.97 -33.67 106.84
C ASN A 364 36.85 -35.01 106.08
N PRO A 365 35.80 -35.14 105.23
CA PRO A 365 36.08 -35.59 103.87
C PRO A 365 35.31 -34.82 102.79
N GLY A 366 35.94 -34.67 101.62
CA GLY A 366 35.21 -34.79 100.35
C GLY A 366 34.98 -33.51 99.54
N SER A 367 36.04 -32.87 99.06
CA SER A 367 35.96 -32.03 97.85
C SER A 367 35.66 -32.91 96.63
N ILE A 368 34.39 -33.05 96.26
CA ILE A 368 33.96 -33.73 95.03
C ILE A 368 34.42 -32.88 93.83
N ARG A 369 35.25 -33.46 92.98
CA ARG A 369 35.64 -32.87 91.69
C ARG A 369 34.40 -32.80 90.79
N ILE A 370 34.00 -31.58 90.43
CA ILE A 370 33.00 -31.33 89.39
C ILE A 370 33.62 -31.75 88.06
N SER A 371 33.11 -32.84 87.48
CA SER A 371 33.40 -33.24 86.10
C SER A 371 32.86 -32.18 85.14
N LYS A 372 33.74 -31.72 84.25
CA LYS A 372 33.44 -30.80 83.14
C LYS A 372 32.35 -31.40 82.24
N PRO A 373 31.33 -30.64 81.79
CA PRO A 373 30.30 -31.17 80.90
C PRO A 373 30.90 -31.49 79.51
N PRO A 374 30.36 -32.48 78.78
CA PRO A 374 30.89 -32.87 77.48
C PRO A 374 30.66 -31.74 76.45
N SER A 375 31.72 -31.40 75.72
CA SER A 375 31.69 -30.43 74.62
C SER A 375 30.75 -30.86 73.48
N PRO A 376 30.09 -29.93 72.76
CA PRO A 376 29.27 -30.28 71.60
C PRO A 376 30.12 -30.85 70.46
N LYS A 377 29.63 -31.92 69.82
CA LYS A 377 30.21 -32.47 68.57
C LYS A 377 30.24 -31.39 67.47
N PRO A 378 31.31 -31.30 66.66
CA PRO A 378 31.32 -30.41 65.50
C PRO A 378 30.41 -30.97 64.41
N MET A 379 29.54 -30.12 63.85
CA MET A 379 28.72 -30.43 62.67
C MET A 379 29.57 -30.33 61.39
N PRO A 380 29.26 -31.11 60.34
CA PRO A 380 30.03 -31.10 59.10
C PRO A 380 29.82 -29.79 58.34
N VAL A 381 30.92 -29.17 57.92
CA VAL A 381 30.92 -27.96 57.09
C VAL A 381 30.79 -28.39 55.63
N ILE A 382 29.67 -28.07 54.99
CA ILE A 382 29.50 -28.24 53.55
C ILE A 382 30.27 -27.10 52.87
N ARG A 383 31.28 -27.45 52.07
CA ARG A 383 31.95 -26.50 51.18
C ARG A 383 31.12 -26.37 49.90
N VAL A 384 30.57 -25.19 49.67
CA VAL A 384 30.06 -24.78 48.36
C VAL A 384 31.27 -24.47 47.49
N VAL A 385 31.43 -25.21 46.39
CA VAL A 385 32.34 -24.87 45.31
C VAL A 385 31.48 -24.16 44.27
N GLU A 386 31.74 -22.87 44.06
CA GLU A 386 31.16 -22.13 42.93
C GLU A 386 31.81 -22.62 41.63
N THR A 387 30.98 -22.97 40.66
CA THR A 387 31.34 -23.16 39.24
C THR A 387 30.58 -22.17 38.41
#